data_AF-A0A387B112-F1
#
_entry.id   AF-A0A387B112-F1
#
_cell.length_a   1.000
_cell.length_b   1.000
_cell.length_c   1.000
_cell.angle_alpha   90.00
_cell.angle_beta   90.00
_cell.angle_gamma   90.00
#
_symmetry.space_group_name_H-M   'P 1'
#
loop_
_entity.id
_entity.type
_entity.pdbx_description
1 polymer ?
#
loop_
_entity_poly.entity_id
_entity_poly.type
_entity_poly.pdbx_seq_one_letter_code
_entity_poly.pdbx_strand_id
1 'polypeptide(L)'
;MEPAAVETQLMITASGSAYLIDLAEMRLMRVPRRESQLSVDLRRDGEWLKVLHVRQMEVGGPAVFVLEPLGDPAITYATTRVTTDVVWLGRPEDFQG
;
A
#
# COMPACT_ATOMS: atom_id res chain seq x y z
N MET A 1 20.85 -21.53 -6.88
CA MET A 1 20.29 -20.33 -6.22
C MET A 1 18.99 -20.06 -6.93
N GLU A 2 17.86 -20.40 -6.33
CA GLU A 2 16.56 -20.07 -6.92
C GLU A 2 16.39 -18.55 -6.90
N PRO A 3 15.81 -17.93 -7.94
CA PRO A 3 15.50 -16.50 -7.90
C PRO A 3 14.50 -16.27 -6.76
N ALA A 4 14.79 -15.31 -5.87
CA ALA A 4 13.86 -14.90 -4.85
C ALA A 4 12.52 -14.57 -5.51
N ALA A 5 11.47 -15.31 -5.14
CA ALA A 5 10.13 -15.03 -5.63
C ALA A 5 9.81 -13.57 -5.35
N VAL A 6 9.37 -12.83 -6.37
CA VAL A 6 8.94 -11.45 -6.18
C VAL A 6 7.66 -11.51 -5.34
N GLU A 7 7.77 -11.24 -4.04
CA GLU A 7 6.65 -11.23 -3.10
C GLU A 7 5.85 -9.91 -3.16
N THR A 8 5.72 -9.35 -4.37
CA THR A 8 4.88 -8.17 -4.58
C THR A 8 3.42 -8.59 -4.70
N GLN A 9 2.56 -8.01 -3.87
CA GLN A 9 1.11 -8.16 -3.96
C GLN A 9 0.48 -6.85 -4.43
N LEU A 10 -0.56 -6.96 -5.24
CA LEU A 10 -1.47 -5.87 -5.55
C LEU A 10 -2.71 -6.02 -4.65
N MET A 11 -3.14 -4.90 -4.08
CA MET A 11 -4.33 -4.81 -3.23
C MET A 11 -5.24 -3.72 -3.78
N ILE A 12 -6.50 -4.07 -4.04
CA ILE A 12 -7.54 -3.13 -4.46
C ILE A 12 -8.57 -2.99 -3.34
N THR A 13 -8.93 -1.76 -3.02
CA THR A 13 -9.89 -1.45 -1.96
C THR A 13 -11.23 -1.03 -2.56
N ALA A 14 -12.33 -1.14 -1.81
CA ALA A 14 -13.70 -0.80 -2.23
C ALA A 14 -13.84 0.64 -2.75
N SER A 15 -13.05 1.59 -2.23
CA SER A 15 -12.98 2.96 -2.77
C SER A 15 -12.38 3.06 -4.18
N GLY A 16 -11.84 1.97 -4.74
CA GLY A 16 -11.09 1.89 -5.99
C GLY A 16 -9.61 2.27 -5.88
N SER A 17 -9.04 2.32 -4.67
CA SER A 17 -7.60 2.59 -4.50
C SER A 17 -6.81 1.32 -4.74
N ALA A 18 -5.67 1.45 -5.40
CA ALA A 18 -4.74 0.35 -5.67
C ALA A 18 -3.43 0.57 -4.91
N TYR A 19 -2.88 -0.51 -4.38
CA TYR A 19 -1.62 -0.50 -3.64
C TYR A 19 -0.74 -1.66 -4.12
N LEU A 20 0.54 -1.39 -4.33
CA LEU A 20 1.57 -2.41 -4.46
C LEU A 20 2.25 -2.58 -3.11
N ILE A 21 2.39 -3.83 -2.67
CA ILE A 21 3.00 -4.22 -1.40
C ILE A 21 4.15 -5.15 -1.72
N ASP A 22 5.38 -4.70 -1.49
CA ASP A 22 6.56 -5.56 -1.53
C ASP A 22 6.79 -6.13 -0.13
N LEU A 23 6.45 -7.41 0.06
CA LEU A 23 6.59 -8.07 1.36
C LEU A 23 8.04 -8.47 1.68
N ALA A 24 8.87 -8.68 0.65
CA ALA A 24 10.28 -9.01 0.84
C ALA A 24 11.05 -7.80 1.38
N GLU A 25 10.78 -6.62 0.82
CA GLU A 25 11.42 -5.36 1.22
C GLU A 25 10.62 -4.57 2.27
N MET A 26 9.43 -5.05 2.64
CA MET A 26 8.49 -4.39 3.55
C MET A 26 8.19 -2.95 3.13
N ARG A 27 7.70 -2.77 1.91
CA ARG A 27 7.34 -1.44 1.35
C ARG A 27 5.94 -1.44 0.75
N LEU A 28 5.28 -0.29 0.82
CA LEU A 28 3.94 -0.05 0.31
C LEU A 28 3.95 1.17 -0.59
N MET A 29 3.37 1.07 -1.78
CA MET A 29 3.13 2.21 -2.66
C MET A 29 1.66 2.26 -3.02
N ARG A 30 1.04 3.43 -2.85
CA ARG A 30 -0.29 3.68 -3.40
C ARG A 30 -0.14 4.05 -4.88
N VAL A 31 -0.78 3.31 -5.77
CA VAL A 31 -0.71 3.56 -7.22
C VAL A 31 -1.51 4.83 -7.55
N PRO A 32 -0.92 5.83 -8.22
CA PRO A 32 -1.64 7.03 -8.63
C PRO A 32 -2.81 6.69 -9.57
N ARG A 33 -3.97 7.33 -9.37
CA ARG A 33 -5.05 7.28 -10.35
C ARG A 33 -4.76 8.27 -11.47
N ARG A 34 -4.94 7.85 -12.73
CA ARG A 34 -4.74 8.72 -13.91
C ARG A 34 -5.55 10.03 -13.85
N GLU A 35 -6.68 10.04 -13.17
CA GLU A 35 -7.62 11.18 -13.13
C GLU A 35 -7.41 12.16 -11.96
N SER A 36 -6.60 11.85 -10.94
CA SER A 36 -6.51 12.68 -9.74
C SER A 36 -5.27 13.59 -9.72
N GLN A 37 -5.17 14.52 -10.67
CA GLN A 37 -4.12 15.56 -10.64
C GLN A 37 -4.34 16.66 -9.58
N LEU A 38 -5.50 16.68 -8.90
CA LEU A 38 -5.90 17.76 -7.98
C LEU A 38 -5.72 17.43 -6.49
N SER A 39 -5.42 16.18 -6.12
CA SER A 39 -5.33 15.71 -4.71
C SER A 39 -3.89 15.38 -4.27
N VAL A 40 -2.90 15.64 -5.13
CA VAL A 40 -1.54 15.08 -5.03
C VAL A 40 -0.76 15.67 -3.84
N ASP A 41 -1.07 16.89 -3.41
CA ASP A 41 -0.19 17.63 -2.48
C ASP A 41 -0.15 17.12 -1.03
N LEU A 42 -1.09 16.27 -0.60
CA LEU A 42 -1.11 15.74 0.78
C LEU A 42 -0.78 14.24 0.88
N ARG A 43 -0.66 13.55 -0.25
CA ARG A 43 -0.48 12.09 -0.28
C ARG A 43 0.74 11.74 -1.12
N ARG A 44 1.66 10.98 -0.54
CA ARG A 44 2.82 10.36 -1.23
C ARG A 44 2.37 9.20 -2.14
N ASP A 45 1.49 9.48 -3.11
CA ASP A 45 1.07 8.52 -4.14
C ASP A 45 2.21 8.32 -5.15
N GLY A 46 2.42 7.10 -5.62
CA GLY A 46 3.52 6.76 -6.53
C GLY A 46 4.90 6.68 -5.86
N GLU A 47 4.96 6.87 -4.54
CA GLU A 47 6.18 6.70 -3.75
C GLU A 47 6.11 5.43 -2.88
N TRP A 48 7.24 4.74 -2.77
CA TRP A 48 7.40 3.64 -1.83
C TRP A 48 7.57 4.19 -0.41
N LEU A 49 6.71 3.71 0.48
CA LEU A 49 6.76 3.97 1.92
C LEU A 49 7.24 2.72 2.63
N LYS A 50 8.12 2.88 3.61
CA LYS A 50 8.52 1.75 4.45
C LYS A 50 7.34 1.30 5.32
N VAL A 51 7.05 0.00 5.31
CA VAL A 51 6.10 -0.66 6.19
C VAL A 51 6.86 -1.14 7.42
N LEU A 52 6.51 -0.61 8.58
CA LEU A 52 7.06 -1.06 9.86
C LEU A 52 6.35 -2.33 10.34
N HIS A 53 5.05 -2.44 10.08
CA HIS A 53 4.25 -3.60 10.46
C HIS A 53 2.95 -3.69 9.66
N VAL A 54 2.57 -4.90 9.22
CA VAL A 54 1.25 -5.19 8.63
C VAL A 54 0.34 -5.71 9.75
N ARG A 55 -0.70 -4.95 10.10
CA ARG A 55 -1.67 -5.35 11.14
C ARG A 55 -2.77 -6.22 10.58
N GLN A 56 -3.30 -5.87 9.42
CA GLN A 56 -4.39 -6.57 8.74
C GLN A 56 -4.28 -6.35 7.23
N MET A 57 -4.46 -7.40 6.45
CA MET A 57 -4.48 -7.35 4.98
C MET A 57 -5.22 -8.59 4.47
N GLU A 58 -6.54 -8.51 4.38
CA GLU A 58 -7.41 -9.61 3.94
C GLU A 58 -8.64 -9.07 3.20
N VAL A 59 -9.17 -9.84 2.24
CA VAL A 59 -10.38 -9.49 1.50
C VAL A 59 -11.59 -9.48 2.43
N GLY A 60 -12.46 -8.47 2.27
CA GLY A 60 -13.70 -8.33 3.05
C GLY A 60 -13.56 -7.47 4.31
N GLY A 61 -12.36 -6.98 4.63
CA GLY A 61 -12.12 -6.04 5.73
C GLY A 61 -11.10 -4.96 5.34
N PRO A 62 -10.97 -3.88 6.14
CA PRO A 62 -10.00 -2.83 5.89
C PRO A 62 -8.57 -3.35 6.08
N ALA A 63 -7.64 -2.92 5.22
CA ALA A 63 -6.23 -3.15 5.46
C ALA A 63 -5.67 -2.10 6.43
N VAL A 64 -4.77 -2.53 7.30
CA VAL A 64 -4.15 -1.70 8.34
C VAL A 64 -2.65 -1.89 8.31
N PHE A 65 -1.93 -0.80 8.05
CA PHE A 65 -0.47 -0.75 8.01
C PHE A 65 0.07 0.26 9.01
N VAL A 66 1.18 -0.07 9.66
CA VAL A 66 2.03 0.88 10.38
C VAL A 66 3.20 1.21 9.46
N LEU A 67 3.30 2.48 9.07
CA LEU A 67 4.29 2.99 8.12
C LEU A 67 5.32 3.86 8.82
N GLU A 68 6.41 4.16 8.10
CA GLU A 68 7.29 5.26 8.48
C GLU A 68 6.52 6.58 8.69
N PRO A 69 7.08 7.51 9.48
CA PRO A 69 6.50 8.84 9.65
C PRO A 69 6.29 9.53 8.30
N LEU A 70 5.06 9.97 8.02
CA LEU A 70 4.78 10.79 6.85
C LEU A 70 4.84 12.30 7.14
N GLY A 71 4.83 12.67 8.43
CA GLY A 71 5.05 14.05 8.91
C GLY A 71 6.47 14.24 9.46
N ASP A 72 6.65 15.20 10.36
CA ASP A 72 7.95 15.46 10.98
C ASP A 72 8.42 14.25 11.83
N PRO A 73 9.53 13.59 11.45
CA PRO A 73 10.05 12.43 12.17
C PRO A 73 10.61 12.76 13.56
N ALA A 74 10.82 14.04 13.90
CA ALA A 74 11.24 14.44 15.25
C ALA A 74 10.12 14.27 16.30
N ILE A 75 8.86 14.27 15.86
CA ILE A 75 7.69 14.18 16.74
C ILE A 75 6.74 13.03 16.37
N THR A 76 6.86 12.49 15.16
CA THR A 76 6.03 11.39 14.67
C THR A 76 6.91 10.14 14.54
N TYR A 77 6.58 9.10 15.29
CA TYR A 77 7.36 7.85 15.27
C TYR A 77 6.89 6.85 14.21
N ALA A 78 5.60 6.90 13.85
CA ALA A 78 5.00 6.06 12.82
C ALA A 78 3.69 6.69 12.32
N THR A 79 3.23 6.26 11.16
CA THR A 79 1.91 6.64 10.63
C THR A 79 1.07 5.39 10.40
N THR A 80 -0.10 5.31 11.03
CA THR A 80 -1.06 4.24 10.76
C THR A 80 -1.91 4.59 9.54
N ARG A 81 -1.95 3.70 8.56
CA ARG A 81 -2.82 3.80 7.39
C ARG A 81 -3.90 2.73 7.47
N VAL A 82 -5.15 3.18 7.43
CA VAL A 82 -6.34 2.33 7.35
C VAL A 82 -7.02 2.57 6.01
N THR A 83 -7.32 1.51 5.27
CA THR A 83 -8.04 1.60 3.99
C THR A 83 -9.53 1.38 4.17
N THR A 84 -10.32 1.60 3.11
CA THR A 84 -11.62 0.91 2.98
C THR A 84 -11.40 -0.59 2.80
N ASP A 85 -12.48 -1.37 2.86
CA ASP A 85 -12.41 -2.83 2.69
C ASP A 85 -11.62 -3.24 1.45
N VAL A 86 -10.78 -4.26 1.59
CA VAL A 86 -10.08 -4.87 0.48
C VAL A 86 -11.07 -5.71 -0.32
N VAL A 87 -11.15 -5.46 -1.62
CA VAL A 87 -12.02 -6.21 -2.54
C VAL A 87 -11.23 -7.17 -3.43
N TRP A 88 -9.92 -6.98 -3.53
CA TRP A 88 -9.05 -7.88 -4.26
C TRP A 88 -7.62 -7.84 -3.70
N LEU A 89 -6.98 -9.01 -3.61
CA LEU A 89 -5.61 -9.20 -3.15
C LEU A 89 -5.00 -10.36 -3.94
N GLY A 90 -3.84 -10.15 -4.58
CA GLY A 90 -3.20 -11.16 -5.41
C GLY A 90 -1.90 -10.67 -6.03
N ARG A 91 -1.32 -11.46 -6.94
CA ARG A 91 -0.13 -11.01 -7.67
C ARG A 91 -0.53 -10.00 -8.75
N PRO A 92 0.25 -8.92 -8.98
CA PRO A 92 -0.11 -7.89 -9.96
C PRO A 92 -0.47 -8.44 -11.34
N GLU A 93 0.22 -9.48 -11.83
CA GLU A 93 -0.01 -10.11 -13.13
C GLU A 93 -1.34 -10.87 -13.25
N ASP A 94 -1.96 -11.25 -12.12
CA ASP A 94 -3.24 -11.95 -12.10
C ASP A 94 -4.44 -10.98 -12.18
N PHE A 95 -4.20 -9.68 -12.05
CA PHE A 95 -5.23 -8.66 -12.10
C PHE A 95 -5.59 -8.30 -13.54
N GLN A 96 -6.84 -8.55 -13.94
CA GLN A 96 -7.35 -8.29 -15.29
C GLN A 96 -8.16 -6.98 -15.38
N GLY A 97 -8.02 -6.07 -14.40
CA GLY A 97 -8.84 -4.86 -14.27
C GLY A 97 -8.29 -3.61 -14.95
#